data_AF-A0A8T7HJY1-F1
#
_entry.id   AF-A0A8T7HJY1-F1
#
_cell.length_a   1.000
_cell.length_b   1.000
_cell.length_c   1.000
_cell.angle_alpha   90.00
_cell.angle_beta   90.00
_cell.angle_gamma   90.00
#
_symmetry.space_group_name_H-M   'P 1'
#
loop_
_entity.id
_entity.type
_entity.pdbx_description
1 polymer ?
#
loop_
_entity_poly.entity_id
_entity_poly.type
_entity_poly.pdbx_seq_one_letter_code
_entity_poly.pdbx_strand_id
1 'polypeptide(L)' 'MQPELNIGLVGHVDHGKTTLTERLSGKWTDTHSEEIKRGITIRLGYADIILKKCPKCK' A
#
# COMPACT_ATOMS: atom_id res chain seq x y z
N MET A 1 -1.63 17.31 -2.28
CA MET A 1 -0.78 17.05 -3.46
C MET A 1 -1.47 15.97 -4.27
N GLN A 2 -1.61 16.15 -5.57
CA GLN A 2 -2.15 15.09 -6.43
C GLN A 2 -1.02 14.10 -6.77
N PRO A 3 -1.29 12.79 -6.79
CA PRO A 3 -0.30 11.79 -7.20
C PRO A 3 -0.04 11.91 -8.71
N GLU A 4 1.24 11.99 -9.08
CA GLU A 4 1.69 12.09 -10.48
C GLU A 4 1.88 10.69 -11.12
N LEU A 5 2.00 9.65 -10.29
CA LEU A 5 2.27 8.27 -10.71
C LEU A 5 1.48 7.29 -9.86
N ASN A 6 0.80 6.35 -10.53
CA ASN A 6 0.14 5.22 -9.88
C ASN A 6 0.99 3.95 -10.06
N ILE A 7 1.23 3.22 -8.96
CA ILE A 7 1.97 1.97 -8.95
C ILE A 7 1.04 0.85 -8.49
N GLY A 8 0.83 -0.15 -9.34
CA GLY A 8 0.04 -1.34 -9.00
C GLY A 8 0.91 -2.41 -8.34
N LEU A 9 0.55 -2.84 -7.12
CA LEU A 9 1.19 -3.96 -6.44
C LEU A 9 0.43 -5.26 -6.73
N VAL A 10 1.08 -6.19 -7.42
CA VAL A 10 0.51 -7.48 -7.83
C VAL A 10 1.39 -8.64 -7.35
N GLY A 11 0.81 -9.82 -7.17
CA GLY A 11 1.52 -11.00 -6.64
C GLY A 11 0.59 -12.04 -6.04
N HIS A 12 1.13 -13.21 -5.68
CA HIS A 12 0.38 -14.34 -5.10
C HIS A 12 -0.25 -13.99 -3.74
N VAL A 13 -1.30 -14.73 -3.34
CA VAL A 13 -1.97 -14.55 -2.05
C VAL A 13 -0.96 -14.65 -0.91
N ASP A 14 -1.15 -13.85 0.14
CA ASP A 14 -0.30 -13.80 1.34
C ASP A 14 1.18 -13.42 1.16
N HIS A 15 1.58 -12.94 -0.02
CA HIS A 15 2.93 -12.39 -0.26
C HIS A 15 3.14 -10.98 0.34
N GLY A 16 2.30 -10.54 1.28
CA GLY A 16 2.51 -9.29 2.02
C GLY A 16 2.35 -8.00 1.20
N LYS A 17 1.58 -8.01 0.10
CA LYS A 17 1.33 -6.81 -0.73
C LYS A 17 0.74 -5.65 0.09
N THR A 18 -0.29 -5.92 0.88
CA THR A 18 -0.91 -4.93 1.78
C THR A 18 0.10 -4.39 2.79
N THR A 19 0.89 -5.28 3.41
CA THR A 19 1.92 -4.91 4.39
C THR A 19 3.00 -4.02 3.77
N LEU A 20 3.40 -4.29 2.52
CA LEU A 20 4.36 -3.44 1.81
C LEU A 20 3.76 -2.04 1.56
N THR A 21 2.51 -1.96 1.11
CA THR A 21 1.81 -0.68 0.92
C THR A 21 1.74 0.11 2.21
N GLU A 22 1.39 -0.54 3.33
CA GLU A 22 1.36 0.08 4.65
C GLU A 22 2.74 0.62 5.05
N ARG A 23 3.81 -0.15 4.88
CA ARG A 23 5.16 0.30 5.25
C ARG A 23 5.67 1.47 4.41
N LEU A 24 5.25 1.56 3.15
CA LEU A 24 5.65 2.65 2.25
C LEU A 24 4.80 3.92 2.45
N SER A 25 3.49 3.76 2.64
CA SER A 25 2.54 4.89 2.73
C SER A 25 2.19 5.31 4.17
N GLY A 26 2.41 4.44 5.14
CA GLY A 26 1.92 4.57 6.51
C GLY A 26 0.42 4.32 6.66
N LYS A 27 -0.28 3.87 5.61
CA LYS A 27 -1.73 3.69 5.58
C LYS A 27 -2.09 2.23 5.34
N TRP A 28 -2.90 1.67 6.23
CA TRP A 28 -3.52 0.37 6.03
C TRP A 28 -4.66 0.48 4.99
N THR A 29 -4.62 -0.35 3.95
CA THR A 29 -5.56 -0.24 2.83
C THR A 29 -6.79 -1.13 2.94
N ASP A 30 -6.74 -2.21 3.74
CA ASP A 30 -7.90 -3.07 3.97
C ASP A 30 -8.82 -2.42 5.01
N THR A 31 -9.82 -1.70 4.53
CA THR A 31 -10.75 -0.92 5.38
C THR A 31 -12.07 -1.65 5.61
N HIS A 32 -12.36 -2.69 4.83
CA HIS A 32 -13.62 -3.40 4.93
C HIS A 32 -13.57 -4.46 6.04
N SER A 33 -14.63 -4.53 6.85
CA SER A 33 -14.68 -5.47 7.97
C SER A 33 -14.57 -6.95 7.56
N GLU A 34 -15.01 -7.31 6.35
CA GLU A 34 -14.81 -8.66 5.79
C GLU A 34 -13.37 -8.93 5.35
N GLU A 35 -12.63 -7.92 4.90
CA GLU A 35 -11.22 -8.05 4.52
C GLU A 35 -10.39 -8.40 5.76
N ILE A 36 -10.64 -7.66 6.85
CA ILE A 36 -9.96 -7.86 8.13
C ILE A 36 -10.32 -9.23 8.74
N LYS A 37 -11.59 -9.62 8.71
CA LYS A 37 -12.04 -10.91 9.25
C LYS A 37 -11.49 -12.12 8.50
N ARG A 38 -11.28 -12.00 7.18
CA ARG A 38 -10.85 -13.11 6.34
C ARG A 38 -9.36 -13.07 6.00
N GLY A 39 -8.65 -11.97 6.31
CA GLY A 39 -7.24 -11.80 5.98
C GLY A 39 -6.98 -11.71 4.46
N ILE A 40 -8.00 -11.35 3.67
CA ILE A 40 -7.89 -11.24 2.21
C ILE A 40 -8.29 -9.85 1.76
N THR A 41 -7.61 -9.35 0.73
CA THR A 41 -8.00 -8.11 0.05
C THR A 41 -9.15 -8.39 -0.91
N ILE A 42 -10.28 -7.70 -0.73
CA ILE A 42 -11.51 -7.88 -1.52
C ILE A 42 -11.69 -6.70 -2.47
N ARG A 43 -11.35 -5.49 -2.02
CA ARG A 43 -11.43 -4.24 -2.78
C ARG A 43 -10.04 -3.73 -3.14
N LEU A 44 -10.01 -2.90 -4.18
CA LEU A 44 -8.78 -2.20 -4.54
C LEU A 44 -8.44 -1.17 -3.44
N GLY A 45 -7.37 -1.45 -2.72
CA GLY A 45 -6.78 -0.55 -1.74
C GLY A 45 -5.96 0.55 -2.43
N TYR A 46 -6.11 1.80 -1.97
CA TYR A 46 -5.32 2.94 -2.47
C TYR A 46 -4.66 3.71 -1.33
N ALA A 47 -3.36 3.97 -1.50
CA ALA A 47 -2.56 4.76 -0.57
C ALA A 47 -1.57 5.65 -1.32
N ASP A 48 -1.45 6.89 -0.85
CA ASP A 48 -0.51 7.87 -1.38
C ASP A 48 0.86 7.72 -0.70
N ILE A 49 1.94 7.86 -1.47
CA ILE A 49 3.31 7.80 -0.97
C ILE A 49 4.03 9.09 -1.37
N ILE A 50 4.76 9.68 -0.41
CA ILE A 50 5.61 10.83 -0.68
C ILE A 50 7.07 10.35 -0.73
N LEU A 51 7.59 10.18 -1.94
CA LEU A 51 8.99 9.84 -2.14
C LEU A 51 9.84 11.12 -2.15
N LYS A 52 10.82 11.19 -1.25
CA LYS A 52 11.80 12.28 -1.19
C LYS A 52 13.20 11.71 -1.24
N LYS A 53 14.08 12.29 -2.05
CA LYS A 53 15.51 11.98 -1.97
C LYS A 53 16.05 12.49 -0.64
N CYS A 54 16.74 11.63 0.09
CA CYS A 54 17.44 12.05 1.29
C CYS A 54 18.60 12.97 0.88
N PRO A 55 18.68 14.21 1.40
CA PRO A 55 19.73 15.16 1.01
C PRO A 55 21.13 14.74 1.50
N LYS A 56 21.22 13.77 2.42
CA LYS A 56 22.46 13.30 3.03
C LYS A 56 22.96 11.96 2.48
N CYS A 57 22.10 11.21 1.80
CA CYS A 57 22.47 9.92 1.20
C CYS A 57 22.84 10.17 -0.26
N LYS A 58 24.12 9.94 -0.61
CA LYS A 58 24.58 9.89 -2.01
C LYS A 58 24.15 8.57 -2.65
#